data_AF-A0A974NHP3-F1
#
_entry.id   AF-A0A974NHP3-F1
#
_cell.length_a   1.000
_cell.length_b   1.000
_cell.length_c   1.000
_cell.angle_alpha   90.00
_cell.angle_beta   90.00
_cell.angle_gamma   90.00
#
_symmetry.space_group_name_H-M   'P 1'
#
loop_
_entity.id
_entity.type
_entity.pdbx_description
1 polymer ?
#
loop_
_entity_poly.entity_id
_entity_poly.type
_entity_poly.pdbx_seq_one_letter_code
_entity_poly.pdbx_strand_id
1 'polypeptide(L)'
;MKIVLLRPNMGDYQATDAMPPSAMGILAARAEGHDIQFYDDRVEVIPAQLEADLIAISVETFTARRSYQLADYYRKQGIKVVMGGYHPTFLPEEALQHADSIVVGDA
;
A
#
# COMPACT_ATOMS: atom_id res chain seq x y z
N MET A 1 11.65 -10.13 -7.75
CA MET A 1 11.79 -9.01 -6.80
C MET A 1 10.86 -9.27 -5.64
N LYS A 2 11.17 -8.72 -4.47
CA LYS A 2 10.33 -8.77 -3.28
C LYS A 2 9.38 -7.58 -3.27
N ILE A 3 8.09 -7.86 -3.39
CA ILE A 3 7.03 -6.85 -3.44
C ILE A 3 6.19 -6.98 -2.17
N VAL A 4 6.02 -5.87 -1.48
CA VAL A 4 5.12 -5.77 -0.33
C VAL A 4 3.85 -5.07 -0.76
N LEU A 5 2.72 -5.74 -0.62
CA LEU A 5 1.39 -5.17 -0.72
C LEU A 5 0.97 -4.67 0.67
N LEU A 6 0.65 -3.38 0.79
CA LEU A 6 0.23 -2.76 2.04
C LEU A 6 -1.20 -2.24 1.93
N ARG A 7 -2.01 -2.57 2.93
CA ARG A 7 -3.32 -1.96 3.16
C ARG A 7 -3.30 -1.20 4.49
N PRO A 8 -3.14 0.14 4.47
CA PRO A 8 -3.09 0.95 5.68
C PRO A 8 -4.44 1.04 6.40
N ASN A 9 -4.40 1.32 7.70
CA ASN A 9 -5.57 1.72 8.49
C ASN A 9 -5.55 3.26 8.68
N MET A 10 -6.44 3.83 9.50
CA MET A 10 -6.34 5.25 9.90
C MET A 10 -5.33 5.49 11.01
N GLY A 11 -5.08 4.49 11.84
CA GLY A 11 -4.22 4.60 13.02
C GLY A 11 -3.83 3.25 13.59
N ASP A 12 -3.19 3.27 14.75
CA ASP A 12 -2.61 2.09 15.40
C ASP A 12 -3.67 1.34 16.23
N TYR A 13 -4.64 0.75 15.55
CA TYR A 13 -5.68 -0.09 16.16
C TYR A 13 -6.15 -1.18 15.18
N GLN A 14 -6.65 -2.28 15.70
CA GLN A 14 -7.30 -3.31 14.88
C GLN A 14 -8.76 -2.93 14.61
N ALA A 15 -9.18 -3.02 13.36
CA ALA A 15 -10.55 -2.78 12.94
C ALA A 15 -11.43 -3.99 13.29
N THR A 16 -12.58 -3.74 13.91
CA THR A 16 -13.55 -4.79 14.30
C THR A 16 -14.42 -5.27 13.13
N ASP A 17 -14.36 -4.58 12.00
CA ASP A 17 -15.17 -4.78 10.80
C ASP A 17 -14.32 -5.09 9.56
N ALA A 18 -13.07 -5.55 9.77
CA ALA A 18 -12.16 -5.83 8.67
C ALA A 18 -12.70 -6.94 7.76
N MET A 19 -12.83 -6.64 6.47
CA MET A 19 -13.20 -7.60 5.44
C MET A 19 -11.96 -8.01 4.64
N PRO A 20 -11.84 -9.30 4.25
CA PRO A 20 -10.75 -9.77 3.40
C PRO A 20 -10.64 -8.95 2.10
N PRO A 21 -9.48 -8.36 1.78
CA PRO A 21 -9.34 -7.54 0.57
C PRO A 21 -9.08 -8.42 -0.66
N SER A 22 -10.14 -8.73 -1.40
CA SER A 22 -10.05 -9.56 -2.62
C SER A 22 -9.10 -9.00 -3.67
N ALA A 23 -9.03 -7.67 -3.82
CA ALA A 23 -8.12 -7.00 -4.75
C ALA A 23 -6.64 -7.34 -4.49
N MET A 24 -6.23 -7.49 -3.22
CA MET A 24 -4.87 -7.87 -2.85
C MET A 24 -4.54 -9.30 -3.29
N GLY A 25 -5.51 -10.21 -3.13
CA GLY A 25 -5.36 -11.60 -3.61
C GLY A 25 -5.24 -11.68 -5.12
N ILE A 26 -5.99 -10.86 -5.87
CA ILE A 26 -5.90 -10.79 -7.33
C ILE A 26 -4.52 -10.26 -7.76
N LEU A 27 -4.04 -9.19 -7.14
CA LEU A 27 -2.71 -8.63 -7.42
C LEU A 27 -1.61 -9.65 -7.15
N ALA A 28 -1.66 -10.34 -6.01
CA ALA A 28 -0.69 -11.38 -5.68
C ALA A 28 -0.69 -12.51 -6.72
N ALA A 29 -1.86 -12.93 -7.19
CA ALA A 29 -1.99 -13.96 -8.23
C ALA A 29 -1.50 -13.50 -9.62
N ARG A 30 -1.51 -12.20 -9.91
CA ARG A 30 -1.06 -11.62 -11.20
C ARG A 30 0.43 -11.32 -11.23
N ALA A 31 1.09 -11.28 -10.08
CA ALA A 31 2.50 -10.96 -9.95
C ALA A 31 3.40 -12.22 -9.95
N GLU A 32 3.16 -13.13 -10.90
CA GLU A 32 3.95 -14.37 -11.03
C GLU A 32 5.45 -14.07 -11.20
N GLY A 33 6.30 -14.88 -10.55
CA GLY A 33 7.76 -14.70 -10.57
C GLY A 33 8.27 -13.61 -9.62
N HIS A 34 7.43 -13.09 -8.73
CA HIS A 34 7.81 -12.18 -7.64
C HIS A 34 7.52 -12.81 -6.27
N ASP A 35 8.30 -12.40 -5.26
CA ASP A 35 8.06 -12.77 -3.87
C ASP A 35 7.10 -11.75 -3.26
N ILE A 36 5.86 -12.17 -3.02
CA ILE A 36 4.78 -11.28 -2.57
C ILE A 36 4.57 -11.46 -1.07
N GLN A 37 4.70 -10.36 -0.33
CA GLN A 37 4.27 -10.26 1.06
C GLN A 37 3.10 -9.30 1.15
N PHE A 38 2.13 -9.60 2.01
CA PHE A 38 0.96 -8.76 2.23
C PHE A 38 0.86 -8.44 3.71
N TYR A 39 0.60 -7.16 4.03
CA TYR A 39 0.24 -6.72 5.37
C TYR A 39 -1.04 -5.89 5.34
N ASP A 40 -1.98 -6.24 6.20
CA ASP A 40 -3.21 -5.49 6.43
C ASP A 40 -3.17 -4.81 7.81
N ASP A 41 -2.80 -3.53 7.83
CA ASP A 41 -2.69 -2.68 9.03
C ASP A 41 -4.01 -2.58 9.81
N ARG A 42 -5.12 -3.06 9.23
CA ARG A 42 -6.42 -3.13 9.90
C ARG A 42 -6.54 -4.33 10.83
N VAL A 43 -5.77 -5.39 10.64
CA VAL A 43 -5.88 -6.63 11.44
C VAL A 43 -4.55 -7.06 12.06
N GLU A 44 -3.43 -6.53 11.58
CA GLU A 44 -2.10 -6.79 12.12
C GLU A 44 -1.26 -5.51 12.17
N VAL A 45 -0.14 -5.57 12.88
CA VAL A 45 0.82 -4.47 12.95
C VAL A 45 1.82 -4.63 11.81
N ILE A 46 1.97 -3.59 10.98
CA ILE A 46 3.03 -3.57 9.96
C ILE A 46 4.41 -3.61 10.66
N PRO A 47 5.33 -4.51 10.27
CA PRO A 47 6.68 -4.51 10.78
C PRO A 47 7.39 -3.15 10.62
N ALA A 48 8.12 -2.72 11.64
CA ALA A 48 8.82 -1.43 11.63
C ALA A 48 9.87 -1.31 10.51
N GLN A 49 10.43 -2.45 10.09
CA GLN A 49 11.32 -2.58 8.95
C GLN A 49 10.74 -3.59 7.97
N LEU A 50 10.59 -3.16 6.72
CA LEU A 50 10.21 -4.01 5.62
C LEU A 50 11.39 -4.10 4.66
N GLU A 51 11.83 -5.31 4.38
CA GLU A 51 12.73 -5.57 3.27
C GLU A 51 11.89 -5.76 2.02
N ALA A 52 11.95 -4.80 1.09
CA ALA A 52 11.22 -4.85 -0.17
C ALA A 52 12.01 -4.12 -1.27
N ASP A 53 11.91 -4.62 -2.50
CA ASP A 53 12.35 -3.89 -3.69
C ASP A 53 11.28 -2.86 -4.10
N LEU A 54 10.01 -3.18 -3.84
CA LEU A 54 8.84 -2.37 -4.16
C LEU A 54 7.77 -2.50 -3.08
N ILE A 55 7.16 -1.38 -2.71
CA ILE A 55 5.98 -1.34 -1.85
C ILE A 55 4.79 -0.79 -2.67
N ALA A 56 3.71 -1.56 -2.75
CA ALA A 56 2.46 -1.13 -3.36
C ALA A 56 1.42 -0.88 -2.27
N ILE A 57 0.91 0.35 -2.19
CA ILE A 57 -0.05 0.75 -1.15
C ILE A 57 -1.43 0.94 -1.79
N SER A 58 -2.44 0.23 -1.28
CA SER A 58 -3.83 0.50 -1.62
C SER A 58 -4.41 1.53 -0.67
N VAL A 59 -4.72 2.71 -1.22
CA VAL A 59 -5.08 3.89 -0.45
C VAL A 59 -6.56 4.18 -0.59
N GLU A 60 -7.26 4.05 0.54
CA GLU A 60 -8.63 4.54 0.71
C GLU A 60 -8.59 6.00 1.18
N THR A 61 -9.58 6.83 0.82
CA THR A 61 -9.55 8.28 1.09
C THR A 61 -9.34 8.63 2.56
N PHE A 62 -9.96 7.88 3.47
CA PHE A 62 -9.79 8.11 4.90
C PHE A 62 -8.42 7.66 5.45
N THR A 63 -7.68 6.83 4.71
CA THR A 63 -6.31 6.38 5.06
C THR A 63 -5.21 7.24 4.44
N ALA A 64 -5.56 8.12 3.49
CA ALA A 64 -4.60 8.84 2.64
C ALA A 64 -3.44 9.48 3.40
N ARG A 65 -3.72 10.21 4.49
CA ARG A 65 -2.67 10.87 5.30
C ARG A 65 -1.68 9.88 5.90
N ARG A 66 -2.13 8.74 6.44
CA ARG A 66 -1.25 7.70 7.00
C ARG A 66 -0.50 7.00 5.88
N SER A 67 -1.15 6.72 4.76
CA SER A 67 -0.52 6.13 3.57
C SER A 67 0.62 7.00 3.04
N TYR A 68 0.47 8.32 3.03
CA TYR A 68 1.53 9.25 2.65
C TYR A 68 2.71 9.23 3.63
N GLN A 69 2.43 9.22 4.94
CA GLN A 69 3.48 9.11 5.96
C GLN A 69 4.30 7.82 5.81
N LEU A 70 3.62 6.69 5.60
CA LEU A 70 4.26 5.40 5.35
C LEU A 70 5.09 5.43 4.06
N ALA A 71 4.52 5.95 2.98
CA ALA A 71 5.22 6.04 1.70
C ALA A 71 6.48 6.90 1.77
N ASP A 72 6.38 8.10 2.36
CA ASP A 72 7.53 8.98 2.54
C ASP A 72 8.59 8.34 3.43
N TYR A 73 8.19 7.58 4.45
CA TYR A 73 9.11 6.82 5.30
C TYR A 73 9.88 5.76 4.52
N TYR A 74 9.22 4.97 3.67
CA TYR A 74 9.90 3.93 2.88
C TYR A 74 10.71 4.52 1.71
N ARG A 75 10.23 5.59 1.07
CA ARG A 75 10.99 6.29 0.03
C ARG A 75 12.28 6.89 0.56
N LYS A 76 12.28 7.42 1.80
CA LYS A 76 13.50 7.90 2.47
C LYS A 76 14.54 6.80 2.70
N GLN A 77 14.14 5.53 2.70
CA GLN A 77 15.04 4.38 2.79
C GLN A 77 15.50 3.87 1.41
N GLY A 78 15.07 4.53 0.32
CA GLY A 78 15.41 4.15 -1.05
C GLY A 78 14.51 3.07 -1.65
N ILE A 79 13.46 2.65 -0.95
CA ILE A 79 12.49 1.66 -1.45
C ILE A 79 11.52 2.37 -2.41
N LYS A 80 11.23 1.73 -3.55
CA LYS A 80 10.25 2.26 -4.51
C LYS A 80 8.84 2.09 -3.98
N VAL A 81 8.02 3.13 -4.11
CA VAL A 81 6.62 3.12 -3.66
C VAL A 81 5.68 3.40 -4.82
N VAL A 82 4.71 2.50 -5.03
CA VAL A 82 3.59 2.68 -5.93
C VAL A 82 2.31 2.81 -5.11
N MET A 83 1.43 3.73 -5.47
CA MET A 83 0.11 3.85 -4.84
C MET A 83 -1.00 3.59 -5.84
N GLY A 84 -2.06 2.93 -5.39
CA GLY A 84 -3.30 2.75 -6.13
C GLY A 84 -4.51 2.77 -5.19
N GLY A 85 -5.69 2.43 -5.70
CA GLY A 85 -6.94 2.48 -4.95
C GLY A 85 -7.75 3.75 -5.20
N TYR A 86 -8.80 3.95 -4.40
CA TYR A 86 -9.78 5.01 -4.63
C TYR A 86 -9.13 6.40 -4.57
N HIS A 87 -8.33 6.69 -3.55
CA HIS A 87 -7.79 8.03 -3.36
C HIS A 87 -6.82 8.45 -4.48
N PRO A 88 -5.79 7.65 -4.85
CA PRO A 88 -4.86 8.02 -5.91
C PRO A 88 -5.50 8.02 -7.29
N THR A 89 -6.61 7.29 -7.49
CA THR A 89 -7.40 7.36 -8.73
C THR A 89 -8.09 8.71 -8.89
N PHE A 90 -8.68 9.26 -7.81
CA PHE A 90 -9.39 10.55 -7.85
C PHE A 90 -8.47 11.77 -7.66
N LEU A 91 -7.36 11.62 -6.93
CA LEU A 91 -6.41 12.69 -6.60
C LEU A 91 -4.98 12.27 -6.95
N PRO A 92 -4.68 11.94 -8.23
CA PRO A 92 -3.37 11.40 -8.62
C PRO A 92 -2.24 12.40 -8.40
N GLU A 93 -2.47 13.69 -8.65
CA GLU A 93 -1.47 14.75 -8.50
C GLU A 93 -1.08 14.98 -7.03
N GLU A 94 -2.03 14.84 -6.11
CA GLU A 94 -1.78 14.88 -4.67
C GLU A 94 -0.96 13.66 -4.24
N ALA A 95 -1.43 12.46 -4.61
CA ALA A 95 -0.79 11.21 -4.21
C ALA A 95 0.64 11.08 -4.79
N LEU A 96 0.88 11.57 -6.01
CA LEU A 96 2.19 11.50 -6.68
C LEU A 96 3.28 12.29 -5.94
N GLN A 97 2.93 13.24 -5.08
CA GLN A 97 3.91 13.92 -4.21
C GLN A 97 4.59 12.92 -3.25
N HIS A 98 3.89 11.83 -2.92
CA HIS A 98 4.30 10.83 -1.93
C HIS A 98 4.70 9.47 -2.54
N ALA A 99 4.58 9.28 -3.85
CA ALA A 99 4.87 8.00 -4.52
C ALA A 99 5.87 8.16 -5.67
N ASP A 100 6.52 7.07 -6.09
CA ASP A 100 7.31 7.02 -7.33
C ASP A 100 6.41 6.84 -8.57
N SER A 101 5.24 6.22 -8.41
CA SER A 101 4.25 6.06 -9.47
C SER A 101 2.85 5.87 -8.88
N ILE A 102 1.83 6.22 -9.66
CA ILE A 102 0.41 6.08 -9.31
C ILE A 102 -0.27 5.17 -10.34
N VAL A 103 -1.03 4.21 -9.85
CA VAL A 103 -1.94 3.40 -10.65
C VAL A 103 -3.35 3.98 -10.53
N VAL A 104 -3.95 4.34 -11.66
CA VAL A 104 -5.29 4.92 -11.77
C VAL A 104 -6.22 3.87 -12.35
N GLY A 105 -7.34 3.60 -11.67
CA GLY A 105 -8.25 2.50 -12.03
C GLY A 105 -7.74 1.14 -11.56
N ASP A 106 -8.15 0.08 -12.26
CA ASP A 106 -7.77 -1.30 -11.93
C ASP A 106 -6.33 -1.59 -12.39
N ALA A 107 -5.67 -2.45 -11.62
CA ALA A 107 -4.26 -2.84 -11.77
C ALA A 107 -4.10 -4.28 -12.30
#